data_AF-A0A4R2TXH0-F1
#
_entry.id   AF-A0A4R2TXH0-F1
#
_cell.length_a   1.000
_cell.length_b   1.000
_cell.length_c   1.000
_cell.angle_alpha   90.00
_cell.angle_beta   90.00
_cell.angle_gamma   90.00
#
_symmetry.space_group_name_H-M   'P 1'
#
loop_
_entity.id
_entity.type
_entity.pdbx_description
1 polymer ?
#
loop_
_entity_poly.entity_id
_entity_poly.type
_entity_poly.pdbx_seq_one_letter_code
_entity_poly.pdbx_strand_id
1 'polypeptide(L)'
;MKNEMNRYDWRFNFDKDITRAYYERLDILCSCATYRNYYKNIQAIPLGLRRFLEEFGIDVGKPIEQWSVIVNKDENIVENVVYYAINGVANSSDCYEIDI
;
A
#
# COMPACT_ATOMS: atom_id res chain seq x y z
N MET A 1 17.76 -1.75 -7.94
CA MET A 1 18.86 -1.63 -6.95
C MET A 1 18.38 -2.25 -5.65
N LYS A 2 19.20 -3.02 -4.92
CA LYS A 2 18.77 -3.56 -3.62
C LYS A 2 18.81 -2.47 -2.55
N ASN A 3 17.66 -2.21 -1.94
CA ASN A 3 17.43 -1.25 -0.87
C ASN A 3 17.22 -2.00 0.45
N GLU A 4 17.70 -1.41 1.54
CA GLU A 4 17.37 -1.83 2.90
C GLU A 4 16.62 -0.69 3.62
N MET A 5 15.57 -1.03 4.35
CA MET A 5 14.91 -0.11 5.28
C MET A 5 14.62 -0.81 6.60
N ASN A 6 14.98 -0.14 7.70
CA ASN A 6 14.63 -0.57 9.05
C ASN A 6 13.53 0.36 9.58
N ARG A 7 12.39 -0.21 10.01
CA ARG A 7 11.26 0.55 10.52
C ARG A 7 10.57 -0.23 11.64
N TYR A 8 10.53 0.36 12.83
CA TYR A 8 10.13 -0.37 14.05
C TYR A 8 10.97 -1.66 14.17
N ASP A 9 10.33 -2.80 14.45
CA ASP A 9 10.98 -4.11 14.58
C ASP A 9 11.08 -4.89 13.26
N TRP A 10 10.96 -4.18 12.13
CA TRP A 10 11.01 -4.77 10.80
C TRP A 10 12.22 -4.31 10.00
N ARG A 11 12.86 -5.26 9.32
CA ARG A 11 13.88 -5.04 8.29
C ARG A 11 13.36 -5.48 6.92
N PHE A 12 13.27 -4.54 6.01
CA PHE A 12 12.87 -4.76 4.62
C PHE A 12 14.09 -4.76 3.71
N ASN A 13 14.26 -5.82 2.92
CA ASN A 13 15.23 -5.90 1.83
C ASN A 13 14.47 -6.01 0.51
N PHE A 14 14.50 -4.97 -0.31
CA PHE A 14 13.62 -4.87 -1.48
C PHE A 14 14.35 -4.29 -2.69
N ASP A 15 13.77 -4.43 -3.88
CA ASP A 15 14.22 -3.71 -5.07
C ASP A 15 13.19 -2.65 -5.46
N LYS A 16 13.54 -1.39 -5.23
CA LYS A 16 12.66 -0.24 -5.50
C LYS A 16 12.35 -0.10 -6.99
N ASP A 17 13.30 -0.40 -7.86
CA ASP A 17 13.16 -0.18 -9.30
C ASP A 17 12.28 -1.25 -9.92
N ILE A 18 12.42 -2.51 -9.47
CA ILE A 18 11.51 -3.60 -9.87
C ILE A 18 10.09 -3.31 -9.37
N THR A 19 9.95 -2.87 -8.11
CA THR A 19 8.64 -2.50 -7.55
C THR A 19 7.99 -1.37 -8.36
N ARG A 20 8.75 -0.32 -8.70
CA ARG A 20 8.25 0.79 -9.53
C ARG A 20 7.83 0.31 -10.93
N ALA A 21 8.66 -0.50 -11.57
CA ALA A 21 8.36 -1.06 -12.89
C ALA A 21 7.09 -1.94 -12.88
N TYR A 22 6.81 -2.63 -11.76
CA TYR A 22 5.55 -3.35 -11.58
C TYR A 22 4.35 -2.38 -11.60
N TYR A 23 4.37 -1.30 -10.81
CA TYR A 23 3.27 -0.33 -10.78
C TYR A 23 3.12 0.48 -12.07
N GLU A 24 4.21 0.76 -12.79
CA GLU A 24 4.15 1.39 -14.13
C GLU A 24 3.34 0.55 -15.12
N ARG A 25 3.48 -0.78 -15.06
CA ARG A 25 2.79 -1.73 -15.94
C ARG A 25 1.45 -2.22 -15.37
N LEU A 26 1.15 -1.88 -14.12
CA LEU A 26 -0.10 -2.29 -13.49
C LEU A 26 -1.24 -1.46 -14.08
N ASP A 27 -2.08 -2.13 -14.85
CA ASP A 27 -3.33 -1.60 -15.37
C ASP A 27 -4.48 -2.02 -14.47
N ILE A 28 -5.11 -1.06 -13.80
CA ILE A 28 -6.28 -1.32 -12.97
C ILE A 28 -7.54 -0.98 -13.78
N LEU A 29 -8.26 -2.02 -14.17
CA LEU A 29 -9.50 -1.92 -14.97
C LEU A 29 -10.77 -2.04 -14.12
N CYS A 30 -10.67 -1.80 -12.81
CA CYS A 30 -11.81 -1.87 -11.90
C CYS A 30 -12.56 -0.54 -11.84
N SER A 31 -13.89 -0.58 -11.93
CA SER A 31 -14.75 0.60 -11.79
C SER A 31 -15.78 0.46 -10.67
N CYS A 32 -15.57 -0.49 -9.74
CA CYS A 32 -16.51 -0.78 -8.66
C CYS A 32 -16.67 0.41 -7.68
N ALA A 33 -17.69 0.34 -6.82
CA ALA A 33 -17.97 1.41 -5.84
C ALA A 33 -16.77 1.67 -4.91
N THR A 34 -16.13 0.60 -4.44
CA THR A 34 -14.93 0.66 -3.61
C THR A 34 -13.78 1.38 -4.31
N TYR A 35 -13.49 1.02 -5.57
CA TYR A 35 -12.47 1.71 -6.36
C TYR A 35 -12.78 3.21 -6.44
N ARG A 36 -13.99 3.58 -6.87
CA ARG A 36 -14.37 5.00 -6.99
C ARG A 36 -14.28 5.76 -5.66
N ASN A 37 -14.66 5.12 -4.55
CA ASN A 37 -14.56 5.71 -3.21
C ASN A 37 -13.10 5.92 -2.79
N TYR A 38 -12.23 4.95 -3.08
CA TYR A 38 -10.79 5.08 -2.83
C TYR A 38 -10.19 6.30 -3.54
N TYR A 39 -10.43 6.48 -4.85
CA TYR A 39 -9.87 7.64 -5.58
C TYR A 39 -10.44 8.99 -5.13
N LYS A 40 -11.65 9.02 -4.57
CA LYS A 40 -12.17 10.23 -3.93
C LYS A 40 -11.43 10.56 -2.63
N ASN A 41 -10.96 9.54 -1.91
CA ASN A 41 -10.33 9.69 -0.60
C ASN A 41 -8.79 9.67 -0.64
N ILE A 42 -8.17 9.34 -1.77
CA ILE A 42 -6.71 9.18 -1.87
C ILE A 42 -5.93 10.45 -1.48
N GLN A 43 -6.53 11.62 -1.64
CA GLN A 43 -5.93 12.90 -1.24
C GLN A 43 -5.91 13.11 0.27
N ALA A 44 -6.73 12.37 1.03
CA ALA A 44 -6.75 12.40 2.49
C ALA A 44 -5.67 11.50 3.13
N ILE A 45 -4.93 10.72 2.34
CA ILE A 45 -3.82 9.91 2.85
C ILE A 45 -2.77 10.84 3.49
N PRO A 46 -2.38 10.62 4.75
CA PRO A 46 -1.36 11.45 5.41
C PRO A 46 -0.06 11.48 4.60
N LEU A 47 0.54 12.67 4.45
CA LEU A 47 1.76 12.85 3.65
C LEU A 47 2.90 11.93 4.08
N GLY A 48 3.05 11.68 5.39
CA GLY A 48 4.05 10.76 5.92
C GLY A 48 3.84 9.31 5.46
N LEU A 49 2.58 8.85 5.43
CA LEU A 49 2.23 7.52 4.94
C LEU A 49 2.44 7.42 3.42
N ARG A 50 2.04 8.44 2.66
CA ARG A 50 2.29 8.50 1.22
C ARG A 50 3.79 8.38 0.90
N ARG A 51 4.62 9.18 1.57
CA ARG A 51 6.08 9.15 1.39
C ARG A 51 6.68 7.80 1.75
N PHE A 52 6.24 7.21 2.87
CA PHE A 52 6.68 5.88 3.28
C PHE A 52 6.37 4.81 2.22
N LEU A 53 5.19 4.82 1.62
CA LEU A 53 4.86 3.90 0.53
C LEU A 53 5.72 4.16 -0.72
N GLU A 54 5.88 5.42 -1.10
CA GLU A 54 6.70 5.83 -2.26
C GLU A 54 8.20 5.51 -2.08
N GLU A 55 8.70 5.39 -0.83
CA GLU A 55 10.06 4.93 -0.54
C GLU A 55 10.30 3.51 -1.07
N PHE A 56 9.31 2.63 -1.01
CA PHE A 56 9.35 1.28 -1.61
C PHE A 56 9.24 1.28 -3.13
N GLY A 57 8.91 2.42 -3.76
CA GLY A 57 8.64 2.51 -5.20
C GLY A 57 7.19 2.19 -5.56
N ILE A 58 6.29 2.20 -4.58
CA ILE A 58 4.85 2.02 -4.79
C ILE A 58 4.26 3.26 -5.47
N ASP A 59 3.37 3.04 -6.45
CA ASP A 59 2.41 4.06 -6.86
C ASP A 59 1.18 3.97 -5.95
N VAL A 60 1.05 4.91 -5.01
CA VAL A 60 -0.07 4.95 -4.06
C VAL A 60 -1.40 4.99 -4.82
N GLY A 61 -1.43 5.59 -6.01
CA GLY A 61 -2.60 5.64 -6.88
C GLY A 61 -3.01 4.32 -7.50
N LYS A 62 -2.26 3.23 -7.27
CA LYS A 62 -2.52 1.93 -7.88
C LYS A 62 -2.48 0.78 -6.86
N PRO A 63 -3.40 0.72 -5.88
CA PRO A 63 -3.48 -0.43 -4.99
C PRO A 63 -3.75 -1.71 -5.78
N ILE A 64 -3.17 -2.84 -5.34
CA ILE A 64 -3.42 -4.15 -5.96
C ILE A 64 -4.78 -4.72 -5.55
N GLU A 65 -5.25 -4.32 -4.37
CA GLU A 65 -6.56 -4.65 -3.83
C GLU A 65 -7.03 -3.52 -2.91
N GLN A 66 -8.35 -3.30 -2.87
CA GLN A 66 -8.98 -2.34 -1.98
C GLN A 66 -10.35 -2.82 -1.55
N TRP A 67 -10.73 -2.52 -0.31
CA TRP A 67 -12.08 -2.74 0.22
C TRP A 67 -12.51 -1.61 1.16
N SER A 68 -13.79 -1.30 1.17
CA SER A 68 -14.37 -0.33 2.10
C SER A 68 -14.87 -1.06 3.34
N VAL A 69 -14.33 -0.73 4.51
CA VAL A 69 -14.67 -1.40 5.78
C VAL A 69 -15.78 -0.67 6.54
N ILE A 70 -15.77 0.66 6.50
CA ILE A 70 -16.78 1.50 7.17
C ILE A 70 -17.26 2.56 6.19
N VAL A 71 -18.57 2.78 6.15
CA VAL A 71 -19.23 3.82 5.36
C VAL A 71 -20.12 4.63 6.29
N ASN A 72 -19.68 5.85 6.64
CA ASN A 72 -20.51 6.83 7.33
C ASN A 72 -21.07 7.83 6.31
N LYS A 73 -22.36 7.71 5.99
CA LYS A 73 -23.01 8.58 5.00
C LYS A 73 -23.28 9.98 5.54
N ASP A 74 -23.50 10.12 6.84
CA ASP A 74 -23.82 11.40 7.46
C ASP A 74 -22.59 12.32 7.49
N GLU A 75 -21.42 11.74 7.73
CA GLU A 75 -20.13 12.44 7.71
C GLU A 75 -19.45 12.40 6.34
N ASN A 76 -20.00 11.65 5.38
CA ASN A 76 -19.42 11.41 4.06
C ASN A 76 -17.98 10.83 4.13
N ILE A 77 -17.76 9.90 5.05
CA ILE A 77 -16.48 9.23 5.29
C ILE A 77 -16.57 7.77 4.84
N VAL A 78 -15.54 7.30 4.14
CA VAL A 78 -15.33 5.89 3.83
C VAL A 78 -13.94 5.47 4.26
N GLU A 79 -13.88 4.54 5.19
CA GLU A 79 -12.63 3.88 5.57
C GLU A 79 -12.33 2.77 4.59
N ASN A 80 -11.09 2.74 4.10
CA ASN A 80 -10.63 1.74 3.15
C ASN A 80 -9.41 1.03 3.70
N VAL A 81 -9.30 -0.26 3.42
CA VAL A 81 -8.04 -1.00 3.48
C VAL A 81 -7.57 -1.19 2.05
N VAL A 82 -6.27 -1.01 1.86
CA VAL A 82 -5.61 -1.11 0.56
C VAL A 82 -4.37 -1.97 0.71
N TYR A 83 -4.10 -2.76 -0.33
CA TYR A 83 -2.92 -3.61 -0.40
C TYR A 83 -2.00 -3.11 -1.50
N TYR A 84 -0.70 -3.25 -1.23
CA TYR A 84 0.38 -2.92 -2.16
C TYR A 84 1.37 -4.08 -2.17
N ALA A 85 1.84 -4.44 -3.37
CA ALA A 85 2.95 -5.37 -3.55
C ALA A 85 4.30 -4.64 -3.49
N ILE A 86 5.30 -5.32 -2.91
CA ILE A 86 6.70 -4.90 -2.89
C ILE A 86 7.54 -6.09 -3.34
N ASN A 87 8.47 -5.89 -4.26
CA ASN A 87 9.42 -6.95 -4.61
C ASN A 87 10.56 -6.98 -3.59
N GLY A 88 10.46 -7.87 -2.60
CA GLY A 88 11.45 -8.00 -1.55
C GLY A 88 11.08 -9.02 -0.49
N VAL A 89 11.81 -8.98 0.62
CA VAL A 89 11.56 -9.76 1.83
C VAL A 89 11.49 -8.83 3.04
N ALA A 90 10.57 -9.12 3.94
CA ALA A 90 10.45 -8.47 5.23
C ALA A 90 10.82 -9.49 6.31
N ASN A 91 11.71 -9.11 7.23
CA ASN A 91 12.05 -9.91 8.40
C ASN A 91 11.68 -9.10 9.64
N SER A 92 11.02 -9.72 10.62
CA SER A 92 10.86 -9.13 11.95
C SER A 92 12.02 -9.55 12.85
N SER A 93 12.44 -8.67 13.76
CA SER A 93 13.34 -9.04 14.86
C SER A 93 12.61 -9.77 15.99
N ASP A 94 11.28 -9.64 16.05
CA ASP A 94 10.42 -10.45 16.92
C ASP A 94 9.98 -11.71 16.18
N CYS A 95 10.62 -12.82 16.52
CA CYS A 95 10.31 -14.16 16.04
C CYS A 95 8.95 -14.64 16.58
N TYR A 96 7.84 -14.15 16.04
CA TYR A 96 6.56 -14.86 16.10
C TYR A 96 5.90 -14.75 14.73
N GLU A 97 6.46 -15.50 13.77
CA GLU A 97 5.62 -16.10 12.73
C GLU A 97 4.64 -17.01 13.50
N ILE A 98 3.41 -16.53 13.72
CA ILE A 98 2.33 -17.45 14.08
C ILE A 98 1.89 -18.04 12.75
N ASP A 99 2.40 -19.24 12.47
CA ASP A 99 1.78 -20.15 11.50
C ASP A 99 0.28 -20.25 11.85
N ILE A 100 -0.58 -19.83 10.92
CA ILE A 100 -2.03 -20.10 10.96
C ILE A 100 -2.30 -21.29 10.05
#